data_AF-A0A830EC63-F1
#
_entry.id   AF-A0A830EC63-F1
#
_cell.length_a   1.000
_cell.length_b   1.000
_cell.length_c   1.000
_cell.angle_alpha   90.00
_cell.angle_beta   90.00
_cell.angle_gamma   90.00
#
_symmetry.space_group_name_H-M   'P 1'
#
loop_
_entity.id
_entity.type
_entity.pdbx_description
1 polymer ?
#
loop_
_entity_poly.entity_id
_entity_poly.type
_entity_poly.pdbx_seq_one_letter_code
_entity_poly.pdbx_strand_id
1 'polypeptide(L)' 'MTVQHIHARVEGRGLRPETVAERLNLPVADVSEALANYHRNPEEMREIETHRKAVADESETLEKPD' A
#
# COMPACT_ATOMS: atom_id res chain seq x y z
N MET A 1 -1.07 -9.30 -1.30
CA MET A 1 -1.45 -8.05 -0.59
C MET A 1 -0.20 -7.49 0.04
N THR A 2 0.11 -6.20 -0.15
CA THR A 2 1.34 -5.58 0.39
C THR A 2 1.00 -4.60 1.52
N VAL A 3 1.95 -4.36 2.42
CA VAL A 3 1.83 -3.44 3.56
C VAL A 3 1.38 -2.03 3.12
N GLN A 4 1.88 -1.54 1.99
CA GLN A 4 1.45 -0.26 1.40
C GLN A 4 -0.01 -0.24 0.97
N HIS A 5 -0.55 -1.37 0.51
CA HIS A 5 -1.94 -1.47 0.04
C HIS A 5 -2.94 -1.38 1.21
N ILE A 6 -2.50 -1.81 2.39
CA ILE A 6 -3.21 -1.66 3.68
C ILE A 6 -3.08 -0.21 4.15
N HIS A 7 -1.86 0.34 4.18
CA HIS A 7 -1.60 1.72 4.60
C HIS A 7 -2.38 2.76 3.77
N ALA A 8 -2.36 2.66 2.45
CA ALA A 8 -3.08 3.59 1.55
C ALA A 8 -4.60 3.60 1.78
N ARG A 9 -5.17 2.50 2.32
CA ARG A 9 -6.60 2.44 2.67
C ARG A 9 -6.87 3.01 4.05
N VAL A 10 -6.04 2.72 5.03
CA VAL A 10 -6.21 3.19 6.40
C VAL A 10 -5.92 4.68 6.51
N GLU A 11 -4.71 5.09 6.16
CA GLU A 11 -4.24 6.48 6.31
C GLU A 11 -4.68 7.34 5.12
N GLY A 12 -4.56 6.84 3.89
CA GLY A 12 -4.87 7.60 2.68
C GLY A 12 -6.37 7.83 2.44
N ARG A 13 -7.25 6.97 2.96
CA ARG A 13 -8.72 7.12 2.87
C ARG A 13 -9.40 7.30 4.23
N GLY A 14 -8.63 7.39 5.31
CA GLY A 14 -9.16 7.50 6.68
C GLY A 14 -9.99 6.30 7.13
N LEU A 15 -9.77 5.11 6.55
CA LEU A 15 -10.52 3.92 6.95
C LEU A 15 -9.97 3.37 8.25
N ARG A 16 -10.84 2.86 9.10
CA ARG A 16 -10.40 2.16 10.31
C ARG A 16 -9.70 0.84 9.96
N PRO A 17 -8.67 0.42 10.70
CA PRO A 17 -7.95 -0.84 10.49
C PRO A 17 -8.90 -2.04 10.41
N GLU A 18 -9.95 -2.08 11.24
CA GLU A 18 -10.93 -3.15 11.28
C GLU A 18 -11.75 -3.24 9.98
N THR A 19 -12.09 -2.09 9.40
CA THR A 19 -12.80 -2.03 8.11
C THR A 19 -11.93 -2.51 6.95
N VAL A 20 -10.62 -2.30 7.02
CA VAL A 20 -9.68 -2.82 6.02
C VAL A 20 -9.46 -4.32 6.21
N ALA A 21 -9.33 -4.78 7.46
CA ALA A 21 -9.23 -6.20 7.80
C ALA A 21 -10.43 -6.99 7.27
N GLU A 22 -11.64 -6.51 7.54
CA GLU A 22 -12.90 -7.11 7.06
C GLU A 22 -12.94 -7.20 5.53
N ARG A 23 -12.63 -6.11 4.83
CA ARG A 23 -12.63 -6.06 3.35
C ARG A 23 -11.59 -6.94 2.68
N LEU A 24 -10.48 -7.18 3.36
CA LEU A 24 -9.39 -7.99 2.86
C LEU A 24 -9.45 -9.44 3.38
N ASN A 25 -10.43 -9.75 4.23
CA ASN A 25 -10.54 -11.02 4.95
C ASN A 25 -9.23 -11.38 5.67
N LEU A 26 -8.62 -10.40 6.33
CA LEU A 26 -7.37 -10.51 7.07
C LEU A 26 -7.61 -10.36 8.58
N PRO A 27 -6.75 -10.94 9.43
CA PRO A 27 -6.73 -10.63 10.85
C PRO A 27 -6.44 -9.15 11.10
N VAL A 28 -7.13 -8.54 12.07
CA VAL A 28 -6.83 -7.15 12.51
C VAL A 28 -5.40 -7.01 13.04
N ALA A 29 -4.85 -8.08 13.62
CA ALA A 29 -3.46 -8.13 14.09
C ALA A 29 -2.48 -7.88 12.94
N ASP A 30 -2.64 -8.58 11.82
CA ASP A 30 -1.80 -8.42 10.63
C ASP A 30 -1.90 -7.01 10.03
N VAL A 31 -3.10 -6.41 10.05
CA VAL A 31 -3.31 -5.03 9.61
C VAL A 31 -2.60 -4.04 10.53
N SER A 32 -2.68 -4.26 11.84
CA SER A 32 -2.01 -3.43 12.84
C SER A 32 -0.49 -3.54 12.77
N GLU A 33 0.02 -4.76 12.54
CA GLU A 33 1.45 -5.03 12.36
C GLU A 33 1.99 -4.38 11.09
N ALA A 34 1.24 -4.47 9.99
CA ALA A 34 1.55 -3.80 8.73
C ALA A 34 1.68 -2.28 8.92
N LEU A 35 0.75 -1.65 9.65
CA LEU A 35 0.83 -0.22 9.96
C LEU A 35 2.03 0.10 10.84
N ALA A 36 2.26 -0.67 11.91
CA ALA A 36 3.39 -0.48 12.80
C ALA A 36 4.73 -0.58 12.05
N ASN A 37 4.85 -1.49 11.09
CA ASN A 37 6.05 -1.62 10.28
C ASN A 37 6.26 -0.40 9.36
N TYR A 38 5.17 0.18 8.83
CA TYR A 38 5.22 1.42 8.06
C TYR A 38 5.74 2.60 8.89
N HIS A 39 5.31 2.74 10.14
CA HIS A 39 5.78 3.80 11.03
C HIS A 39 7.23 3.61 11.49
N ARG A 40 7.72 2.36 11.57
CA ARG A 40 9.11 2.08 11.96
C ARG A 40 10.10 2.25 10.80
N ASN A 41 9.67 2.08 9.56
CA ASN A 41 10.56 2.07 8.39
C ASN A 41 10.07 3.02 7.27
N PRO A 42 10.08 4.35 7.51
CA PRO A 42 9.63 5.33 6.51
C PRO A 42 10.57 5.47 5.31
N GLU A 43 11.82 5.00 5.38
CA GLU A 43 12.76 5.00 4.24
C GLU A 43 12.49 3.87 3.26
N GLU A 44 12.36 2.63 3.75
CA GLU A 44 12.04 1.46 2.92
C GLU A 44 10.71 1.66 2.16
N MET A 45 9.75 2.35 2.77
CA MET A 45 8.50 2.70 2.10
C MET A 45 8.66 3.71 0.97
N ARG A 46 9.55 4.70 1.12
CA ARG A 46 9.84 5.68 0.06
C ARG A 46 10.51 5.02 -1.14
N GLU A 47 11.38 4.04 -0.91
CA GLU A 47 12.03 3.28 -1.98
C GLU A 47 11.02 2.46 -2.78
N ILE A 48 10.11 1.76 -2.10
CA ILE A 48 9.11 0.96 -2.80
C ILE A 48 8.08 1.84 -3.53
N GLU A 49 7.69 3.00 -2.97
CA GLU A 49 6.79 3.94 -3.65
C GLU A 49 7.45 4.55 -4.90
N THR A 50 8.74 4.90 -4.82
CA THR A 50 9.53 5.43 -5.95
C THR A 50 9.67 4.38 -7.05
N HIS A 51 9.98 3.14 -6.68
CA HIS A 51 10.06 2.03 -7.62
C HIS A 51 8.71 1.77 -8.33
N ARG A 52 7.60 1.85 -7.59
CA ARG A 52 6.27 1.70 -8.19
C ARG A 52 5.89 2.82 -9.15
N LYS A 53 6.23 4.07 -8.83
CA LYS A 53 6.04 5.20 -9.75
C LYS A 53 6.81 5.00 -11.05
N ALA A 54 8.05 4.55 -10.96
CA ALA A 54 8.85 4.24 -12.16
C ALA A 54 8.20 3.14 -13.01
N VAL A 55 7.73 2.05 -12.39
CA VAL A 55 7.08 0.94 -13.12
C VAL A 55 5.70 1.33 -13.69
N ALA A 56 4.94 2.17 -12.98
CA ALA A 56 3.64 2.66 -13.45
C ALA A 56 3.80 3.62 -14.64
N ASP A 57 4.76 4.55 -14.57
CA ASP A 57 5.09 5.49 -15.66
C ASP A 57 5.58 4.75 -16.93
N GLU A 58 6.37 3.68 -16.73
CA GLU A 58 6.82 2.81 -17.81
C GLU A 58 5.68 1.96 -18.41
N SER A 59 4.69 1.57 -17.59
CA SER A 59 3.51 0.82 -18.04
C SER A 59 2.49 1.69 -18.79
N GLU A 60 2.32 2.97 -18.42
CA GLU A 60 1.48 3.94 -19.14
C GLU A 60 2.03 4.27 -20.54
N THR A 61 3.33 4.06 -20.76
CA THR A 61 3.97 4.21 -22.08
C THR A 61 3.70 3.04 -23.03
N LEU A 62 3.32 1.85 -22.53
CA LEU A 62 3.12 0.65 -23.36
C LEU A 62 1.67 0.43 -23.86
N GLU A 63 0.68 1.18 -23.38
CA GLU A 63 -0.75 1.00 -23.74
C GLU A 63 -1.31 2.02 -24.75
N LYS A 64 -0.51 2.47 -25.71
CA LYS A 64 -1.05 3.08 -26.94
C LYS A 64 -0.35 2.55 -28.20
N PRO A 65 -0.77 1.40 -28.73
CA PRO A 65 -0.75 1.20 -30.17
C PRO A 65 -1.94 1.94 -30.81
N ASP A 66 -1.68 2.54 -31.97
CA ASP A 66 -2.60 3.30 -32.84
C ASP A 66 -3.82 2.48 -33.29
#